data_AF-A0A8C1R3Z6-F1
#
_entry.id   AF-A0A8C1R3Z6-F1
#
_cell.length_a   1.000
_cell.length_b   1.000
_cell.length_c   1.000
_cell.angle_alpha   90.00
_cell.angle_beta   90.00
_cell.angle_gamma   90.00
#
_symmetry.space_group_name_H-M   'P 1'
#
loop_
_entity.id
_entity.type
_entity.pdbx_description
1 polymer ?
#
loop_
_entity_poly.entity_id
_entity_poly.type
_entity_poly.pdbx_seq_one_letter_code
_entity_poly.pdbx_strand_id
1 'polypeptide(L)'
;MCIIFLKFNPRPASSNAYRLILAANRDEFYSRPSKAAEFWGSNNEILSGLDLEEGKEGGSWLGISKRGKLAALTNYLDARQNPDAQGRGGSDLSHILATFFTISCNSSVTF
;
A
#
# COMPACT_ATOMS: atom_id res chain seq x y z
N MET A 1 -4.10 -13.30 7.37
CA MET A 1 -2.89 -13.22 6.52
C MET A 1 -3.17 -12.39 5.28
N CYS A 2 -2.49 -11.25 5.13
CA CYS A 2 -2.53 -10.50 3.86
C CYS A 2 -1.82 -11.29 2.76
N ILE A 3 -2.34 -11.23 1.53
CA ILE A 3 -1.74 -11.87 0.35
C ILE A 3 -1.51 -10.81 -0.71
N ILE A 4 -0.34 -10.84 -1.36
CA ILE A 4 0.00 -9.95 -2.47
C ILE A 4 0.32 -10.82 -3.69
N PHE A 5 -0.40 -10.60 -4.77
CA PHE A 5 -0.12 -11.15 -6.09
C PHE A 5 0.59 -10.10 -6.93
N LEU A 6 1.72 -10.50 -7.50
CA LEU A 6 2.56 -9.64 -8.33
C LEU A 6 2.81 -10.32 -9.68
N LYS A 7 2.46 -9.65 -10.76
CA LYS A 7 2.86 -10.03 -12.12
C LYS A 7 3.64 -8.88 -12.75
N PHE A 8 4.90 -9.14 -13.05
CA PHE A 8 5.77 -8.19 -13.74
C PHE A 8 6.15 -8.72 -15.12
N ASN A 9 5.91 -7.91 -16.16
CA ASN A 9 6.34 -8.18 -17.52
C ASN A 9 7.17 -7.00 -18.05
N PRO A 10 8.51 -7.14 -18.12
CA PRO A 10 9.37 -6.06 -18.62
C PRO A 10 9.24 -5.84 -20.13
N ARG A 11 8.70 -6.81 -20.89
CA ARG A 11 8.54 -6.77 -22.35
C ARG A 11 7.11 -7.17 -22.73
N PRO A 12 6.13 -6.28 -22.56
CA PRO A 12 4.75 -6.55 -22.95
C PRO A 12 4.64 -6.83 -24.45
N ALA A 13 3.79 -7.79 -24.82
CA ALA A 13 3.61 -8.21 -26.22
C ALA A 13 2.88 -7.15 -27.09
N SER A 14 2.23 -6.17 -26.46
CA SER A 14 1.53 -5.07 -27.13
C SER A 14 1.72 -3.78 -26.33
N SER A 15 1.62 -2.62 -26.99
CA SER A 15 1.68 -1.29 -26.35
C SER A 15 0.65 -1.10 -25.23
N ASN A 16 -0.50 -1.78 -25.32
CA ASN A 16 -1.59 -1.68 -24.35
C ASN A 16 -1.55 -2.74 -23.25
N ALA A 17 -0.52 -3.58 -23.19
CA ALA A 17 -0.43 -4.61 -22.16
C ALA A 17 0.23 -4.07 -20.88
N TYR A 18 -0.34 -4.42 -19.74
CA TYR A 18 0.19 -4.01 -18.43
C TYR A 18 1.59 -4.59 -18.18
N ARG A 19 2.51 -3.72 -17.78
CA ARG A 19 3.87 -4.09 -17.36
C ARG A 19 3.92 -4.59 -15.92
N LEU A 20 2.99 -4.10 -15.10
CA LEU A 20 2.84 -4.49 -13.71
C LEU A 20 1.36 -4.66 -13.40
N ILE A 21 1.00 -5.82 -12.85
CA ILE A 21 -0.30 -6.05 -12.22
C ILE A 21 0.01 -6.40 -10.77
N LEU A 22 -0.63 -5.67 -9.86
CA LEU A 22 -0.57 -5.95 -8.44
C LEU A 22 -2.00 -6.09 -7.91
N ALA A 23 -2.25 -7.16 -7.19
CA ALA A 23 -3.48 -7.35 -6.44
C ALA A 23 -3.12 -7.70 -5.00
N ALA A 24 -3.73 -7.04 -4.04
CA ALA A 24 -3.48 -7.29 -2.63
C ALA A 24 -4.80 -7.54 -1.90
N ASN A 25 -4.84 -8.60 -1.10
CA ASN A 25 -5.91 -8.85 -0.16
C ASN A 25 -5.49 -8.35 1.23
N ARG A 26 -6.24 -7.38 1.77
CA ARG A 26 -6.14 -6.91 3.14
C ARG A 26 -6.99 -7.83 4.01
N ASP A 27 -6.34 -8.70 4.78
CA ASP A 27 -7.02 -9.55 5.75
C ASP A 27 -7.00 -8.87 7.13
N GLU A 28 -8.15 -8.31 7.51
CA GLU A 28 -8.38 -7.48 8.69
C GLU A 28 -9.86 -7.55 9.10
N PHE A 29 -10.19 -7.11 10.32
CA PHE A 29 -11.58 -7.01 10.78
C PHE A 29 -12.44 -6.15 9.85
N TYR A 30 -13.61 -6.69 9.44
CA TYR A 30 -14.59 -5.98 8.61
C TYR A 30 -15.11 -4.68 9.25
N SER A 31 -15.11 -4.59 10.57
CA SER A 31 -15.55 -3.41 11.32
C SER A 31 -14.54 -2.27 11.32
N ARG A 32 -13.28 -2.52 10.92
CA ARG A 32 -12.23 -1.48 10.94
C ARG A 32 -12.45 -0.49 9.80
N PRO A 33 -12.83 0.76 10.09
CA PRO A 33 -13.16 1.73 9.06
C PRO A 33 -11.93 2.11 8.25
N SER A 34 -12.12 2.30 6.94
CA SER A 34 -11.04 2.71 6.04
C SER A 34 -11.61 3.54 4.90
N LYS A 35 -10.84 4.52 4.44
CA LYS A 35 -11.18 5.33 3.26
C LYS A 35 -10.76 4.60 1.99
N ALA A 36 -11.60 4.68 0.96
CA ALA A 36 -11.27 4.20 -0.38
C ALA A 36 -10.01 4.89 -0.92
N ALA A 37 -9.32 4.22 -1.85
CA ALA A 37 -8.07 4.73 -2.37
C ALA A 37 -8.27 6.04 -3.15
N GLU A 38 -7.52 7.05 -2.77
CA GLU A 38 -7.55 8.39 -3.36
C GLU A 38 -6.14 8.99 -3.34
N PHE A 39 -5.95 10.09 -4.07
CA PHE A 39 -4.70 10.83 -4.00
C PHE A 39 -4.68 11.73 -2.76
N TRP A 40 -3.61 11.65 -1.97
CA TRP A 40 -3.41 12.48 -0.78
C TRP A 40 -1.93 12.82 -0.56
N GLY A 41 -1.65 13.54 0.53
CA GLY A 41 -0.34 14.11 0.87
C GLY A 41 -0.15 15.51 0.29
N SER A 42 0.92 16.21 0.67
CA SER A 42 1.12 17.64 0.35
C SER A 42 1.04 17.98 -1.14
N ASN A 43 1.39 17.02 -2.01
CA ASN A 43 1.42 17.19 -3.46
C ASN A 43 0.40 16.29 -4.20
N ASN A 44 -0.54 15.64 -3.50
CA ASN A 44 -1.44 14.63 -4.10
C ASN A 44 -0.66 13.57 -4.90
N GLU A 45 0.48 13.13 -4.36
CA GLU A 45 1.42 12.24 -5.04
C GLU A 45 1.17 10.77 -4.72
N ILE A 46 0.49 10.45 -3.61
CA ILE A 46 0.32 9.09 -3.12
C ILE A 46 -1.12 8.67 -3.36
N LEU A 47 -1.31 7.58 -4.10
CA LEU A 47 -2.59 6.88 -4.22
C LEU A 47 -2.60 5.74 -3.21
N SER A 48 -3.44 5.83 -2.18
CA SER A 48 -3.69 4.73 -1.26
C SER A 48 -5.04 4.88 -0.56
N GLY A 49 -5.55 3.78 0.00
CA GLY A 49 -6.57 3.86 1.05
C GLY A 49 -5.95 4.40 2.35
N LEU A 50 -6.78 4.88 3.26
CA LEU A 50 -6.36 5.38 4.57
C LEU A 50 -7.10 4.68 5.69
N ASP A 51 -6.40 4.40 6.77
CA ASP A 51 -6.97 3.92 8.02
C ASP A 51 -7.74 5.05 8.70
N LEU A 52 -8.97 4.76 9.12
CA LEU A 52 -9.84 5.68 9.85
C LEU A 52 -10.14 5.18 11.26
N GLU A 53 -9.49 4.10 11.69
CA GLU A 53 -9.58 3.61 13.06
C GLU A 53 -9.08 4.67 14.04
N GLU A 54 -9.84 4.92 15.11
CA GLU A 54 -9.53 5.94 16.09
C GLU A 54 -8.16 5.69 16.75
N GLY A 55 -7.30 6.71 16.74
CA GLY A 55 -5.93 6.63 17.26
C GLY A 55 -4.94 5.89 16.36
N LYS A 56 -5.35 5.43 15.16
CA LYS A 56 -4.49 4.81 14.14
C LYS A 56 -4.67 5.47 12.76
N GLU A 57 -5.25 6.66 12.72
CA GLU A 57 -5.60 7.36 11.49
C GLU A 57 -4.38 7.65 10.61
N GLY A 58 -4.59 7.66 9.29
CA GLY A 58 -3.54 8.00 8.33
C GLY A 58 -2.62 6.83 7.94
N GLY A 59 -2.77 5.67 8.58
CA GLY A 59 -2.10 4.44 8.17
C GLY A 59 -2.57 3.96 6.79
N SER A 60 -1.77 3.12 6.13
CA SER A 60 -2.10 2.55 4.81
C SER A 60 -1.53 1.15 4.62
N TRP A 61 -2.23 0.30 3.87
CA TRP A 61 -1.83 -1.09 3.61
C TRP A 61 -1.13 -1.28 2.26
N LEU A 62 -1.47 -0.46 1.28
CA LEU A 62 -0.93 -0.51 -0.07
C LEU A 62 -1.02 0.89 -0.66
N GLY A 63 0.10 1.40 -1.14
CA GLY A 63 0.17 2.70 -1.78
C GLY A 63 1.13 2.72 -2.95
N ILE A 64 0.84 3.58 -3.93
CA ILE A 64 1.73 3.88 -5.04
C ILE A 64 1.86 5.39 -5.21
N SER A 65 3.09 5.87 -5.45
CA SER A 65 3.31 7.27 -5.81
C SER A 65 3.17 7.49 -7.32
N LYS A 66 2.85 8.71 -7.75
CA LYS A 66 2.90 9.12 -9.17
C LYS A 66 4.27 8.91 -9.82
N ARG A 67 5.32 8.78 -9.02
CA ARG A 67 6.69 8.46 -9.45
C ARG A 67 6.97 6.96 -9.56
N GLY A 68 5.94 6.12 -9.38
CA GLY A 68 6.04 4.66 -9.50
C GLY A 68 6.63 3.96 -8.29
N LYS A 69 6.79 4.62 -7.13
CA LYS A 69 7.22 3.93 -5.90
C LYS A 69 6.01 3.22 -5.28
N LEU A 70 6.12 1.91 -5.06
CA LEU A 70 5.09 1.10 -4.44
C LEU A 70 5.51 0.66 -3.04
N ALA A 71 4.58 0.67 -2.10
CA ALA A 71 4.76 0.13 -0.76
C ALA A 71 3.52 -0.68 -0.37
N ALA A 72 3.73 -1.83 0.27
CA ALA A 72 2.66 -2.68 0.75
C ALA A 72 3.02 -3.25 2.13
N LEU A 73 2.03 -3.38 3.00
CA LEU A 73 2.16 -3.96 4.32
C LEU A 73 1.53 -5.35 4.35
N THR A 74 2.35 -6.36 4.59
CA THR A 74 1.90 -7.71 4.89
C THR A 74 1.67 -7.83 6.39
N ASN A 75 0.47 -8.25 6.80
CA ASN A 75 0.18 -8.40 8.22
C ASN A 75 0.90 -9.62 8.79
N TYR A 76 1.61 -9.44 9.91
CA TYR A 76 2.09 -10.51 10.78
C TYR A 76 1.10 -10.64 11.94
N LEU A 77 0.50 -11.81 12.11
CA LEU A 77 -0.45 -12.04 13.19
C LEU A 77 0.33 -12.34 14.48
N ASP A 78 0.49 -11.33 15.34
CA ASP A 78 0.95 -11.55 16.72
C ASP A 78 -0.29 -11.81 17.61
N ALA A 79 -0.24 -12.86 18.42
CA ALA A 79 -1.31 -13.21 19.34
C ALA A 79 -1.45 -12.20 20.49
N ARG A 80 -0.41 -11.39 20.75
CA ARG A 80 -0.45 -10.32 21.75
C ARG A 80 -0.77 -9.00 21.08
N GLN A 81 -2.03 -8.57 21.21
CA GLN A 81 -2.40 -7.22 20.78
C GLN A 81 -1.87 -6.20 21.79
N ASN A 82 -1.01 -5.30 21.35
CA ASN A 82 -0.59 -4.13 22.12
C ASN A 82 -1.46 -2.93 21.72
N PRO A 83 -2.33 -2.43 22.61
CA PRO A 83 -3.19 -1.26 22.33
C PRO A 83 -2.39 -0.01 21.94
N ASP A 84 -1.18 0.12 22.51
CA ASP A 84 -0.29 1.27 22.32
C ASP A 84 0.59 1.15 21.07
N ALA A 85 0.49 0.05 20.30
CA ALA A 85 1.27 -0.11 19.08
C ALA A 85 0.95 1.01 18.08
N GLN A 86 1.97 1.58 17.43
CA GLN A 86 1.74 2.60 16.39
C GLN A 86 0.85 2.07 15.25
N GLY A 87 0.08 2.96 14.65
CA GLY A 87 -0.74 2.67 13.46
C GLY A 87 0.11 2.23 12.25
N ARG A 88 -0.57 1.86 11.17
CA ARG A 88 0.05 1.30 9.95
C ARG A 88 0.65 2.38 9.04
N GLY A 89 1.40 3.30 9.63
CA GLY A 89 2.15 4.36 8.95
C GLY A 89 1.72 5.69 9.50
N GLY A 90 2.44 6.19 10.50
CA GLY A 90 2.40 7.62 10.82
C GLY A 90 3.21 8.41 9.80
N SER A 91 3.28 9.73 9.96
CA SER A 91 4.05 10.68 9.15
C SER A 91 5.54 10.36 8.96
N ASP A 92 6.04 9.30 9.59
CA ASP A 92 7.39 8.77 9.47
C ASP A 92 7.33 7.27 9.10
N LEU A 93 7.53 6.97 7.81
CA LEU A 93 7.45 5.62 7.22
C LEU A 93 8.64 4.70 7.61
N SER A 94 9.40 5.05 8.64
CA SER A 94 10.71 4.45 8.95
C SER A 94 10.67 3.21 9.86
N HIS A 95 9.58 2.95 10.57
CA HIS A 95 9.54 1.90 11.62
C HIS A 95 8.51 0.79 11.43
N ILE A 96 7.93 0.66 10.24
CA ILE A 96 7.04 -0.45 9.96
C ILE A 96 7.82 -1.54 9.25
N LEU A 97 7.61 -2.78 9.68
CA LEU A 97 7.99 -4.00 8.97
C LEU A 97 7.15 -4.09 7.67
N ALA A 98 7.39 -3.13 6.78
CA ALA A 98 6.92 -3.10 5.43
C ALA A 98 7.90 -3.93 4.62
N THR A 99 7.42 -4.97 3.96
CA THR A 99 8.21 -5.56 2.88
C THR A 99 8.16 -4.58 1.72
N PHE A 100 9.15 -3.68 1.69
CA PHE A 100 9.30 -2.70 0.62
C PHE A 100 9.68 -3.40 -0.70
N PHE A 101 8.70 -3.66 -1.57
CA PHE A 101 8.98 -3.95 -2.97
C PHE A 101 9.04 -2.64 -3.75
N THR A 102 10.23 -2.03 -3.83
CA THR A 102 10.44 -0.91 -4.75
C THR A 102 10.59 -1.45 -6.17
N ILE A 103 9.51 -1.42 -6.95
CA ILE A 103 9.58 -1.65 -8.39
C ILE A 103 9.68 -0.29 -9.06
N SER A 104 10.90 0.18 -9.33
CA SER A 104 11.11 1.37 -10.15
C SER A 104 10.88 1.01 -11.62
N CYS A 105 9.67 1.22 -12.11
CA CYS A 105 9.38 1.14 -13.54
C CYS A 105 9.47 2.55 -14.14
N ASN A 106 10.50 2.79 -14.94
CA ASN A 106 10.81 4.10 -15.53
C ASN A 106 9.88 4.42 -16.72
N SER A 107 8.57 4.37 -16.50
CA SER A 107 7.57 4.71 -17.52
C SER A 107 6.33 5.22 -16.82
N SER A 108 5.98 6.46 -17.14
CA SER A 108 4.88 7.24 -16.59
C SER A 108 3.64 6.39 -16.28
N VAL A 109 3.20 6.43 -15.02
CA VAL A 109 1.90 5.89 -14.62
C VAL A 109 0.85 6.87 -15.15
N THR A 110 0.34 6.60 -16.34
CA THR A 110 -0.78 7.34 -16.92
C THR A 110 -2.05 6.52 -16.66
N PHE A 111 -3.02 7.14 -15.98
CA PHE A 111 -4.33 6.57 -15.68
C PHE A 111 -5.27 6.71 -16.88
#